data_AF-A0AAU0WQ54-F1
#
_entry.id   AF-A0AAU0WQ54-F1
#
_cell.length_a   1.000
_cell.length_b   1.000
_cell.length_c   1.000
_cell.angle_alpha   90.00
_cell.angle_beta   90.00
_cell.angle_gamma   90.00
#
_symmetry.space_group_name_H-M   'P 1'
#
loop_
_entity.id
_entity.type
_entity.pdbx_description
1 polymer ?
#
loop_
_entity_poly.entity_id
_entity_poly.type
_entity_poly.pdbx_seq_one_letter_code
_entity_poly.pdbx_strand_id
1 'polypeptide(L)'
;MFPAVPETALAELGRTEGGADTLALLVRDQDTRRLLLLRAVLDAAQAADPALCPPTAKARLREDWALLTAADRATASGSPARTALGHPLLGPWARRCLTALDPRTGPPTDAQRRELALDLAHFGAVAAVAAARAGIPFTTELTARDGVLVLPSLGALHTEGERVQATYAQGRMTLRQAAVRTTVLLEVGSGALSGSPAWTSAYTLPGLVPGAAPMPLDDLDPYRVPPREPGPYALSGPADLDDAERKRWLRTWSGTAAVLRTGGAGRLAEAGALLRCVVPMELPPGAGRRAGCSGTVREAFGALLCSVPLTPVACAATLVHELQHTKLAALSEMVELHRAGPVARYFAPWRADPRPYEGLLQGTYAHLALAGFFQRRALTADPARSGAAWAQYARCQAQVGAALPALAGSSDLTAAGRRFVDEMAAAHERLAEHPAPRDHTARAQAYVETVRARWTERRPRDPSAGRARGRPTY
;
A
#
# COMPACT_ATOMS: atom_id res chain seq x y z
N MET A 1 -24.69 4.32 -4.87
CA MET A 1 -24.77 3.65 -3.56
C MET A 1 -23.69 2.57 -3.55
N PHE A 2 -22.77 2.58 -2.58
CA PHE A 2 -21.77 1.51 -2.45
C PHE A 2 -22.47 0.20 -2.03
N PRO A 3 -22.02 -0.97 -2.53
CA PRO A 3 -22.62 -2.24 -2.15
C PRO A 3 -22.41 -2.48 -0.65
N ALA A 4 -23.45 -3.01 0.02
CA ALA A 4 -23.31 -3.49 1.39
C ALA A 4 -22.33 -4.68 1.42
N VAL A 5 -21.53 -4.79 2.48
CA VAL A 5 -20.64 -5.93 2.69
C VAL A 5 -21.49 -7.16 3.07
N PRO A 6 -21.51 -8.24 2.28
CA PRO A 6 -22.23 -9.45 2.63
C PRO A 6 -21.69 -10.07 3.93
N GLU A 7 -22.54 -10.71 4.72
CA GLU A 7 -22.11 -11.37 5.96
C GLU A 7 -21.08 -12.46 5.70
N THR A 8 -21.20 -13.18 4.57
CA THR A 8 -20.23 -14.19 4.13
C THR A 8 -18.85 -13.58 3.89
N ALA A 9 -18.79 -12.43 3.19
CA ALA A 9 -17.55 -11.71 2.93
C ALA A 9 -16.92 -11.18 4.23
N LEU A 10 -17.74 -10.62 5.14
CA LEU A 10 -17.26 -10.17 6.45
C LEU A 10 -16.65 -11.32 7.25
N ALA A 11 -17.28 -12.50 7.22
CA ALA A 11 -16.80 -13.68 7.94
C ALA A 11 -15.51 -14.25 7.32
N GLU A 12 -15.43 -14.38 5.99
CA GLU A 12 -14.20 -14.76 5.29
C GLU A 12 -13.04 -13.81 5.64
N LEU A 13 -13.29 -12.51 5.56
CA LEU A 13 -12.30 -11.51 5.92
C LEU A 13 -11.91 -11.63 7.40
N GLY A 14 -12.86 -11.81 8.33
CA GLY A 14 -12.56 -12.02 9.75
C GLY A 14 -11.64 -13.21 10.02
N ARG A 15 -11.74 -14.27 9.21
CA ARG A 15 -10.82 -15.43 9.25
C ARG A 15 -9.46 -15.19 8.59
N THR A 16 -9.20 -13.97 8.12
CA THR A 16 -8.04 -13.58 7.30
C THR A 16 -8.03 -14.19 5.90
N GLU A 17 -9.15 -14.72 5.43
CA GLU A 17 -9.32 -15.34 4.12
C GLU A 17 -9.86 -14.31 3.11
N GLY A 18 -10.20 -14.76 1.91
CA GLY A 18 -10.78 -13.92 0.87
C GLY A 18 -11.07 -14.74 -0.38
N GLY A 19 -12.30 -15.21 -0.51
CA GLY A 19 -12.76 -15.85 -1.74
C GLY A 19 -12.69 -14.89 -2.93
N ALA A 20 -12.74 -15.43 -4.15
CA ALA A 20 -12.63 -14.63 -5.38
C ALA A 20 -13.65 -13.48 -5.41
N ASP A 21 -14.90 -13.75 -5.02
CA ASP A 21 -15.97 -12.75 -4.99
C ASP A 21 -15.75 -11.68 -3.92
N THR A 22 -15.28 -12.07 -2.73
CA THR A 22 -14.92 -11.15 -1.64
C THR A 22 -13.77 -10.22 -2.06
N LEU A 23 -12.73 -10.76 -2.71
CA LEU A 23 -11.62 -9.95 -3.21
C LEU A 23 -12.05 -9.03 -4.35
N ALA A 24 -12.87 -9.53 -5.28
CA ALA A 24 -13.43 -8.73 -6.36
C ALA A 24 -14.33 -7.60 -5.85
N LEU A 25 -15.08 -7.83 -4.76
CA LEU A 25 -15.87 -6.81 -4.08
C LEU A 25 -14.98 -5.68 -3.55
N LEU A 26 -13.89 -6.01 -2.84
CA LEU A 26 -12.94 -5.01 -2.33
C LEU A 26 -12.30 -4.23 -3.48
N VAL A 27 -11.84 -4.92 -4.53
CA VAL A 27 -11.25 -4.30 -5.72
C VAL A 27 -12.23 -3.32 -6.38
N ARG A 28 -13.48 -3.74 -6.60
CA ARG A 28 -14.51 -2.91 -7.23
C ARG A 28 -14.85 -1.68 -6.40
N ASP A 29 -14.95 -1.82 -5.07
CA ASP A 29 -15.20 -0.69 -4.17
C ASP A 29 -14.06 0.34 -4.27
N GLN A 30 -12.81 -0.12 -4.19
CA GLN A 30 -11.63 0.74 -4.24
C GLN A 30 -11.44 1.42 -5.60
N ASP A 31 -11.68 0.70 -6.70
CA ASP A 31 -11.68 1.30 -8.04
C ASP A 31 -12.79 2.35 -8.20
N THR A 32 -13.99 2.09 -7.63
CA THR A 32 -15.09 3.05 -7.66
C THR A 32 -14.75 4.32 -6.87
N ARG A 33 -14.19 4.17 -5.66
CA ARG A 33 -13.73 5.29 -4.84
C ARG A 33 -12.64 6.08 -5.54
N ARG A 34 -11.73 5.42 -6.24
CA ARG A 34 -10.67 6.09 -6.99
C ARG A 34 -11.22 7.01 -8.07
N LEU A 35 -12.24 6.57 -8.80
CA LEU A 35 -12.92 7.39 -9.80
C LEU A 35 -13.64 8.58 -9.16
N LEU A 36 -14.29 8.38 -8.01
CA LEU A 36 -14.94 9.46 -7.27
C LEU A 36 -13.93 10.48 -6.71
N LEU A 37 -12.77 10.02 -6.23
CA LEU A 37 -11.68 10.88 -5.78
C LEU A 37 -11.16 11.75 -6.92
N LEU A 38 -10.93 11.17 -8.11
CA LEU A 38 -10.53 11.96 -9.27
C LEU A 38 -11.60 12.98 -9.65
N ARG A 39 -12.87 12.57 -9.65
CA ARG A 39 -13.97 13.50 -9.92
C ARG A 39 -13.99 14.66 -8.92
N ALA A 40 -13.79 14.37 -7.64
CA ALA A 40 -13.70 15.39 -6.60
C ALA A 40 -12.50 16.34 -6.82
N VAL A 41 -11.35 15.85 -7.28
CA VAL A 41 -10.20 16.71 -7.64
C VAL A 41 -10.57 17.68 -8.77
N LEU A 42 -11.21 17.17 -9.83
CA LEU A 42 -11.62 18.00 -10.98
C LEU A 42 -12.66 19.05 -10.57
N ASP A 43 -13.67 18.66 -9.79
CA ASP A 43 -14.70 19.58 -9.31
C ASP A 43 -14.11 20.64 -8.35
N ALA A 44 -13.23 20.23 -7.43
CA ALA A 44 -12.55 21.15 -6.51
C ALA A 44 -11.64 22.13 -7.25
N ALA A 45 -10.85 21.66 -8.23
CA ALA A 45 -10.01 22.52 -9.05
C ALA A 45 -10.84 23.51 -9.89
N GLN A 46 -11.99 23.08 -10.42
CA GLN A 46 -12.90 23.94 -11.15
C GLN A 46 -13.53 25.03 -10.26
N ALA A 47 -13.89 24.69 -9.02
CA ALA A 47 -14.48 25.59 -8.04
C ALA A 47 -13.48 26.51 -7.33
N ALA A 48 -12.19 26.16 -7.31
CA ALA A 48 -11.15 26.90 -6.61
C ALA A 48 -11.01 28.36 -7.10
N ASP A 49 -10.61 29.25 -6.18
CA ASP A 49 -10.33 30.65 -6.47
C ASP A 49 -9.31 30.79 -7.62
N PRO A 50 -9.51 31.70 -8.59
CA PRO A 50 -8.56 31.95 -9.68
C PRO A 50 -7.11 32.27 -9.24
N ALA A 51 -6.92 32.83 -8.05
CA ALA A 51 -5.61 33.07 -7.46
C ALA A 51 -4.91 31.77 -7.03
N LEU A 52 -5.69 30.72 -6.70
CA LEU A 52 -5.19 29.40 -6.34
C LEU A 52 -5.06 28.48 -7.56
N CYS A 53 -6.10 28.46 -8.40
CA CYS A 53 -6.15 27.69 -9.63
C CYS A 53 -6.50 28.61 -10.80
N PRO A 54 -5.50 29.15 -11.52
CA PRO A 54 -5.72 30.10 -12.60
C PRO A 54 -6.57 29.51 -13.74
N PRO A 55 -7.26 30.36 -14.55
CA PRO A 55 -8.07 29.90 -15.68
C PRO A 55 -7.31 29.01 -16.68
N THR A 56 -6.02 29.24 -16.86
CA THR A 56 -5.13 28.43 -17.71
C THR A 56 -4.94 27.01 -17.15
N ALA A 57 -4.75 26.85 -15.84
CA ALA A 57 -4.67 25.55 -15.19
C ALA A 57 -6.00 24.78 -15.28
N LYS A 58 -7.14 25.47 -15.11
CA LYS A 58 -8.47 24.87 -15.30
C LYS A 58 -8.70 24.42 -16.75
N ALA A 59 -8.27 25.23 -17.73
CA ALA A 59 -8.34 24.85 -19.14
C ALA A 59 -7.52 23.61 -19.44
N ARG A 60 -6.31 23.56 -18.88
CA ARG A 60 -5.42 22.41 -19.04
C ARG A 60 -6.00 21.11 -18.48
N LEU A 61 -6.55 21.15 -17.27
CA LEU A 61 -7.21 19.97 -16.67
C LEU A 61 -8.38 19.45 -17.53
N ARG A 62 -9.14 20.35 -18.17
CA ARG A 62 -10.21 19.96 -19.09
C ARG A 62 -9.68 19.26 -20.35
N GLU A 63 -8.57 19.74 -20.90
CA GLU A 63 -7.90 19.11 -22.05
C GLU A 63 -7.34 17.73 -21.69
N ASP A 64 -6.66 17.61 -20.55
CA ASP A 64 -6.13 16.34 -20.06
C ASP A 64 -7.26 15.33 -19.77
N TRP A 65 -8.38 15.80 -19.19
CA TRP A 65 -9.58 14.96 -18.99
C TRP A 65 -10.21 14.51 -20.32
N ALA A 66 -10.26 15.38 -21.32
CA ALA A 66 -10.76 15.04 -22.65
C ALA A 66 -9.87 13.98 -23.33
N LEU A 67 -8.55 14.11 -23.20
CA LEU A 67 -7.59 13.13 -23.71
C LEU A 67 -7.74 11.76 -23.03
N LEU A 68 -7.88 11.75 -21.70
CA LEU A 68 -8.14 10.52 -20.94
C LEU A 68 -9.49 9.89 -21.32
N THR A 69 -10.53 10.70 -21.53
CA THR A 69 -11.86 10.22 -21.96
C THR A 69 -11.81 9.63 -23.37
N ALA A 70 -11.03 10.21 -24.27
CA ALA A 70 -10.80 9.64 -25.60
C ALA A 70 -10.11 8.27 -25.48
N ALA A 71 -9.10 8.15 -24.60
CA ALA A 71 -8.42 6.89 -24.30
C ALA A 71 -9.36 5.81 -23.75
N ASP A 72 -10.30 6.17 -22.86
CA ASP A 72 -11.31 5.24 -22.32
C ASP A 72 -12.28 4.74 -23.40
N ARG A 73 -12.57 5.56 -24.42
CA ARG A 73 -13.53 5.20 -25.50
C ARG A 73 -12.94 4.35 -26.61
N ALA A 74 -11.62 4.41 -26.85
CA ALA A 74 -10.98 3.77 -27.99
C ALA A 74 -10.81 2.24 -27.87
N THR A 75 -11.45 1.59 -26.90
CA THR A 75 -11.04 0.27 -26.41
C THR A 75 -11.74 -0.89 -27.10
N ALA A 76 -10.98 -1.81 -27.70
CA ALA A 76 -11.45 -3.11 -28.18
C ALA A 76 -11.32 -4.23 -27.13
N SER A 77 -10.37 -4.12 -26.19
CA SER A 77 -10.17 -5.07 -25.09
C SER A 77 -9.44 -4.40 -23.90
N GLY A 78 -10.17 -4.10 -22.82
CA GLY A 78 -9.64 -3.39 -21.64
C GLY A 78 -9.40 -1.90 -21.87
N SER A 79 -9.44 -1.10 -20.79
CA SER A 79 -9.25 0.36 -20.87
C SER A 79 -7.92 0.81 -20.26
N PRO A 80 -6.95 1.27 -21.08
CA PRO A 80 -5.73 1.88 -20.58
C PRO A 80 -5.99 3.09 -19.68
N ALA A 81 -7.07 3.83 -19.91
CA ALA A 81 -7.50 4.89 -19.01
C ALA A 81 -7.88 4.33 -17.64
N ARG A 82 -8.66 3.24 -17.57
CA ARG A 82 -8.99 2.60 -16.29
C ARG A 82 -7.76 2.03 -15.61
N THR A 83 -6.82 1.44 -16.34
CA THR A 83 -5.55 0.97 -15.79
C THR A 83 -4.74 2.11 -15.19
N ALA A 84 -4.61 3.24 -15.91
CA ALA A 84 -3.93 4.42 -15.40
C ALA A 84 -4.61 4.96 -14.14
N LEU A 85 -5.94 5.08 -14.14
CA LEU A 85 -6.72 5.55 -12.99
C LEU A 85 -6.67 4.60 -11.79
N GLY A 86 -6.61 3.29 -12.04
CA GLY A 86 -6.47 2.25 -11.02
C GLY A 86 -5.04 2.09 -10.49
N HIS A 87 -4.07 2.83 -11.01
CA HIS A 87 -2.70 2.79 -10.53
C HIS A 87 -2.63 3.26 -9.05
N PRO A 88 -2.04 2.48 -8.13
CA PRO A 88 -2.16 2.76 -6.69
C PRO A 88 -1.75 4.17 -6.28
N LEU A 89 -0.65 4.70 -6.83
CA LEU A 89 -0.07 5.98 -6.40
C LEU A 89 -0.85 7.24 -6.85
N LEU A 90 -1.87 7.08 -7.70
CA LEU A 90 -2.83 8.17 -7.95
C LEU A 90 -3.70 8.52 -6.73
N GLY A 91 -3.81 7.64 -5.74
CA GLY A 91 -4.60 7.90 -4.55
C GLY A 91 -3.95 8.94 -3.64
N PRO A 92 -2.68 8.73 -3.24
CA PRO A 92 -1.89 9.74 -2.56
C PRO A 92 -1.86 11.08 -3.32
N TRP A 93 -1.68 11.06 -4.65
CA TRP A 93 -1.78 12.26 -5.49
C TRP A 93 -3.13 12.98 -5.34
N ALA A 94 -4.24 12.27 -5.52
CA ALA A 94 -5.57 12.84 -5.45
C ALA A 94 -5.87 13.42 -4.06
N ARG A 95 -5.47 12.71 -3.00
CA ARG A 95 -5.58 13.16 -1.60
C ARG A 95 -4.81 14.46 -1.36
N ARG A 96 -3.60 14.56 -1.90
CA ARG A 96 -2.74 15.75 -1.80
C ARG A 96 -3.37 16.94 -2.53
N CYS A 97 -3.87 16.74 -3.76
CA CYS A 97 -4.60 17.77 -4.51
C CYS A 97 -5.83 18.26 -3.73
N LEU A 98 -6.68 17.35 -3.23
CA LEU A 98 -7.89 17.71 -2.48
C LEU A 98 -7.56 18.48 -1.20
N THR A 99 -6.49 18.11 -0.51
CA THR A 99 -6.06 18.82 0.71
C THR A 99 -5.61 20.24 0.39
N ALA A 100 -4.88 20.43 -0.70
CA ALA A 100 -4.41 21.76 -1.13
C ALA A 100 -5.51 22.63 -1.76
N LEU A 101 -6.59 22.02 -2.26
CA LEU A 101 -7.75 22.70 -2.82
C LEU A 101 -8.86 22.96 -1.80
N ASP A 102 -8.73 22.47 -0.56
CA ASP A 102 -9.75 22.64 0.49
C ASP A 102 -9.80 24.12 0.95
N PRO A 103 -10.90 24.85 0.73
CA PRO A 103 -10.99 26.26 1.09
C PRO A 103 -10.84 26.51 2.61
N ARG A 104 -10.97 25.48 3.44
CA ARG A 104 -10.87 25.57 4.90
C ARG A 104 -9.42 25.59 5.41
N THR A 105 -8.42 25.28 4.58
CA THR A 105 -7.02 25.27 5.01
C THR A 105 -6.39 26.66 5.15
N GLY A 106 -7.17 27.73 4.96
CA GLY A 106 -6.68 29.11 4.99
C GLY A 106 -5.96 29.53 3.70
N PRO A 107 -5.47 30.78 3.62
CA PRO A 107 -4.80 31.28 2.44
C PRO A 107 -3.46 30.54 2.21
N PRO A 108 -3.22 29.97 1.00
CA PRO A 108 -2.00 29.23 0.74
C PRO A 108 -0.80 30.17 0.61
N THR A 109 0.36 29.67 1.01
CA THR A 109 1.67 30.30 0.73
C THR A 109 2.02 30.17 -0.76
N ASP A 110 3.00 30.95 -1.23
CA ASP A 110 3.50 30.83 -2.62
C ASP A 110 4.08 29.44 -2.90
N ALA A 111 4.75 28.83 -1.92
CA ALA A 111 5.28 27.47 -2.05
C ALA A 111 4.14 26.46 -2.24
N GLN A 112 3.07 26.54 -1.44
CA GLN A 112 1.91 25.67 -1.57
C GLN A 112 1.18 25.86 -2.91
N ARG A 113 1.10 27.09 -3.43
CA ARG A 113 0.56 27.36 -4.76
C ARG A 113 1.38 26.69 -5.86
N ARG A 114 2.72 26.80 -5.80
CA ARG A 114 3.62 26.14 -6.77
C ARG A 114 3.49 24.62 -6.71
N GLU A 115 3.47 24.05 -5.51
CA GLU A 115 3.29 22.61 -5.32
C GLU A 115 1.95 22.11 -5.89
N LEU A 116 0.85 22.82 -5.62
CA LEU A 116 -0.45 22.49 -6.19
C LEU A 116 -0.43 22.56 -7.73
N ALA A 117 0.22 23.57 -8.31
CA ALA A 117 0.32 23.68 -9.77
C ALA A 117 1.06 22.47 -10.38
N LEU A 118 2.16 22.04 -9.76
CA LEU A 118 2.89 20.83 -10.17
C LEU A 118 2.05 19.56 -9.94
N ASP A 119 1.31 19.49 -8.83
CA ASP A 119 0.42 18.36 -8.54
C ASP A 119 -0.69 18.25 -9.60
N LEU A 120 -1.34 19.34 -9.96
CA LEU A 120 -2.37 19.33 -11.01
C LEU A 120 -1.78 19.02 -12.40
N ALA A 121 -0.58 19.52 -12.71
CA ALA A 121 0.08 19.26 -13.99
C ALA A 121 0.47 17.78 -14.17
N HIS A 122 0.70 17.04 -13.08
CA HIS A 122 0.94 15.60 -13.13
C HIS A 122 -0.20 14.82 -13.81
N PHE A 123 -1.44 15.31 -13.72
CA PHE A 123 -2.58 14.69 -14.39
C PHE A 123 -2.41 14.62 -15.92
N GLY A 124 -1.71 15.60 -16.52
CA GLY A 124 -1.39 15.57 -17.94
C GLY A 124 -0.48 14.41 -18.33
N ALA A 125 0.48 14.03 -17.47
CA ALA A 125 1.33 12.86 -17.71
C ALA A 125 0.51 11.56 -17.68
N VAL A 126 -0.43 11.45 -16.73
CA VAL A 126 -1.35 10.30 -16.62
C VAL A 126 -2.22 10.19 -17.88
N ALA A 127 -2.82 11.29 -18.32
CA ALA A 127 -3.65 11.34 -19.52
C ALA A 127 -2.85 11.00 -20.80
N ALA A 128 -1.63 11.54 -20.92
CA ALA A 128 -0.75 11.27 -22.05
C ALA A 128 -0.34 9.80 -22.13
N VAL A 129 0.00 9.17 -21.01
CA VAL A 129 0.30 7.73 -20.96
C VAL A 129 -0.93 6.91 -21.34
N ALA A 130 -2.10 7.22 -20.78
CA ALA A 130 -3.33 6.49 -21.09
C ALA A 130 -3.66 6.57 -22.59
N ALA A 131 -3.54 7.74 -23.20
CA ALA A 131 -3.76 7.93 -24.64
C ALA A 131 -2.72 7.19 -25.49
N ALA A 132 -1.44 7.24 -25.11
CA ALA A 132 -0.37 6.52 -25.81
C ALA A 132 -0.58 5.00 -25.75
N ARG A 133 -0.99 4.48 -24.59
CA ARG A 133 -1.33 3.07 -24.39
C ARG A 133 -2.59 2.65 -25.16
N ALA A 134 -3.53 3.58 -25.36
CA ALA A 134 -4.71 3.39 -26.21
C ALA A 134 -4.43 3.59 -27.72
N GLY A 135 -3.19 3.92 -28.11
CA GLY A 135 -2.82 4.14 -29.50
C GLY A 135 -3.36 5.44 -30.10
N ILE A 136 -3.84 6.38 -29.27
CA ILE A 136 -4.43 7.65 -29.72
C ILE A 136 -3.31 8.66 -29.99
N PRO A 137 -3.20 9.21 -31.21
CA PRO A 137 -2.24 10.26 -31.51
C PRO A 137 -2.57 11.55 -30.73
N PHE A 138 -1.55 12.20 -30.18
CA PHE A 138 -1.70 13.49 -29.51
C PHE A 138 -0.42 14.30 -29.55
N THR A 139 -0.56 15.61 -29.33
CA THR A 139 0.53 16.51 -28.95
C THR A 139 0.08 17.30 -27.73
N THR A 140 0.89 17.31 -26.68
CA THR A 140 0.58 18.01 -25.44
C THR A 140 1.85 18.50 -24.75
N GLU A 141 1.76 19.58 -23.99
CA GLU A 141 2.86 20.06 -23.13
C GLU A 141 2.77 19.38 -21.76
N LEU A 142 3.86 18.82 -21.23
CA LEU A 142 3.92 18.19 -19.93
C LEU A 142 4.89 18.95 -19.02
N THR A 143 4.68 18.80 -17.70
CA THR A 143 5.48 19.50 -16.70
C THR A 143 6.40 18.54 -15.95
N ALA A 144 7.70 18.80 -16.02
CA ALA A 144 8.71 18.15 -15.20
C ALA A 144 8.73 18.76 -13.80
N ARG A 145 8.91 17.91 -12.78
CA ARG A 145 9.09 18.30 -11.38
C ARG A 145 10.56 18.11 -11.02
N ASP A 146 11.20 19.15 -10.53
CA ASP A 146 12.60 19.11 -10.06
C ASP A 146 13.55 18.48 -11.11
N GLY A 147 13.36 18.84 -12.38
CA GLY A 147 14.15 18.34 -13.50
C GLY A 147 13.79 16.93 -13.98
N VAL A 148 12.69 16.35 -13.50
CA VAL A 148 12.25 14.99 -13.87
C VAL A 148 10.80 15.00 -14.35
N LEU A 149 10.56 14.60 -15.59
CA LEU A 149 9.22 14.31 -16.11
C LEU A 149 8.96 12.81 -15.97
N VAL A 150 8.16 12.44 -14.98
CA VAL A 150 7.69 11.07 -14.79
C VAL A 150 6.47 10.82 -15.68
N LEU A 151 6.54 9.75 -16.47
CA LEU A 151 5.44 9.21 -17.26
C LEU A 151 5.03 7.88 -16.63
N PRO A 152 3.96 7.84 -15.80
CA PRO A 152 3.58 6.67 -15.02
C PRO A 152 3.54 5.40 -15.88
N SER A 153 4.05 4.28 -15.35
CA SER A 153 4.20 3.00 -16.08
C SER A 153 5.14 2.97 -17.30
N LEU A 154 5.67 4.10 -17.79
CA LEU A 154 6.61 4.13 -18.94
C LEU A 154 8.06 4.34 -18.48
N GLY A 155 8.30 5.35 -17.66
CA GLY A 155 9.63 5.75 -17.24
C GLY A 155 9.70 7.24 -16.88
N ALA A 156 10.91 7.76 -16.80
CA ALA A 156 11.18 9.16 -16.47
C ALA A 156 12.19 9.77 -17.45
N LEU A 157 11.94 11.02 -17.84
CA LEU A 157 12.88 11.85 -18.58
C LEU A 157 13.55 12.84 -17.62
N HIS A 158 14.88 12.83 -17.58
CA HIS A 158 15.70 13.84 -16.91
C HIS A 158 15.90 15.04 -17.85
N THR A 159 15.61 16.24 -17.36
CA THR A 159 15.46 17.45 -18.18
C THR A 159 15.87 18.69 -17.40
N GLU A 160 16.46 19.68 -18.07
CA GLU A 160 16.86 20.94 -17.44
C GLU A 160 15.72 21.96 -17.32
N GLY A 161 14.54 21.67 -17.87
CA GLY A 161 13.45 22.63 -17.98
C GLY A 161 12.11 22.03 -17.61
N GLU A 162 11.23 22.88 -17.11
CA GLU A 162 9.94 22.44 -16.58
C GLU A 162 8.97 22.00 -17.67
N ARG A 163 9.07 22.53 -18.90
CA ARG A 163 8.08 22.29 -19.97
C ARG A 163 8.64 21.38 -21.06
N VAL A 164 7.94 20.28 -21.31
CA VAL A 164 8.32 19.27 -22.32
C VAL A 164 7.15 19.03 -23.26
N GLN A 165 7.33 19.25 -24.55
CA GLN A 165 6.32 18.88 -25.54
C GLN A 165 6.39 17.37 -25.80
N ALA A 166 5.33 16.66 -25.46
CA ALA A 166 5.14 15.25 -25.77
C ALA A 166 4.27 15.10 -27.03
N THR A 167 4.72 14.28 -27.98
CA THR A 167 3.94 13.90 -29.15
C THR A 167 3.96 12.39 -29.30
N TYR A 168 2.78 11.78 -29.43
CA TYR A 168 2.66 10.34 -29.68
C TYR A 168 2.02 10.09 -31.05
N ALA A 169 2.66 9.24 -31.84
CA ALA A 169 2.13 8.73 -33.10
C ALA A 169 2.79 7.39 -33.44
N GLN A 170 2.01 6.46 -34.01
CA GLN A 170 2.51 5.18 -34.55
C GLN A 170 3.38 4.38 -33.54
N GLY A 171 2.92 4.23 -32.29
CA GLY A 171 3.64 3.44 -31.27
C GLY A 171 4.82 4.16 -30.61
N ARG A 172 5.12 5.40 -31.04
CA ARG A 172 6.32 6.14 -30.64
C ARG A 172 5.95 7.45 -29.96
N MET A 173 6.54 7.69 -28.78
CA MET A 173 6.46 8.96 -28.09
C MET A 173 7.75 9.76 -28.33
N THR A 174 7.60 11.03 -28.69
CA THR A 174 8.69 11.98 -28.85
C THR A 174 8.55 13.07 -27.80
N LEU A 175 9.57 13.25 -26.97
CA LEU A 175 9.66 14.27 -25.94
C LEU A 175 10.65 15.34 -26.40
N ARG A 176 10.19 16.57 -26.54
CA ARG A 176 11.01 17.71 -26.99
C ARG A 176 11.09 18.77 -25.92
N GLN A 177 12.31 19.24 -25.68
CA GLN A 177 12.58 20.38 -24.83
C GLN A 177 13.67 21.21 -25.52
N ALA A 178 13.36 22.47 -25.84
CA ALA A 178 14.22 23.31 -26.67
C ALA A 178 14.68 22.57 -27.95
N ALA A 179 15.99 22.48 -28.19
CA ALA A 179 16.58 21.77 -29.33
C ALA A 179 16.75 20.24 -29.10
N VAL A 180 16.57 19.77 -27.87
CA VAL A 180 16.81 18.36 -27.50
C VAL A 180 15.55 17.54 -27.76
N ARG A 181 15.73 16.34 -28.32
CA ARG A 181 14.67 15.39 -28.65
C ARG A 181 15.01 14.01 -28.11
N THR A 182 14.16 13.47 -27.24
CA THR A 182 14.20 12.07 -26.79
C THR A 182 13.06 11.29 -27.44
N THR A 183 13.37 10.12 -27.98
CA THR A 183 12.37 9.21 -28.57
C THR A 183 12.23 7.99 -27.69
N VAL A 184 10.98 7.61 -27.41
CA VAL A 184 10.61 6.53 -26.51
C VAL A 184 9.66 5.57 -27.25
N LEU A 185 9.99 4.27 -27.23
CA LEU A 185 9.17 3.19 -27.78
C LEU A 185 8.47 2.46 -26.64
N LEU A 186 7.15 2.41 -26.65
CA LEU A 186 6.38 1.78 -25.58
C LEU A 186 6.48 0.25 -25.66
N GLU A 187 6.78 -0.40 -24.53
CA GLU A 187 6.77 -1.87 -24.40
C GLU A 187 5.36 -2.38 -24.09
N VAL A 188 5.05 -3.66 -24.27
CA VAL A 188 3.71 -4.17 -23.90
C VAL A 188 3.54 -4.18 -22.36
N GLY A 189 2.43 -3.63 -21.87
CA GLY A 189 2.13 -3.55 -20.44
C GLY A 189 2.76 -2.33 -19.78
N SER A 190 3.99 -2.46 -19.31
CA SER A 190 4.75 -1.44 -18.58
C SER A 190 6.17 -1.33 -19.14
N GLY A 191 6.80 -0.19 -18.95
CA GLY A 191 8.11 0.13 -19.50
C GLY A 191 8.03 0.77 -20.88
N ALA A 192 9.14 1.42 -21.21
CA ALA A 192 9.40 1.96 -22.54
C ALA A 192 10.90 2.09 -22.77
N LEU A 193 11.34 1.87 -24.00
CA LEU A 193 12.74 1.84 -24.39
C LEU A 193 13.16 3.18 -25.01
N SER A 194 14.36 3.63 -24.67
CA SER A 194 15.02 4.77 -25.32
C SER A 194 16.53 4.55 -25.34
N GLY A 195 17.18 5.00 -26.41
CA GLY A 195 18.64 5.08 -26.48
C GLY A 195 19.22 6.36 -25.85
N SER A 196 18.37 7.25 -25.35
CA SER A 196 18.80 8.50 -24.72
C SER A 196 19.30 8.25 -23.29
N PRO A 197 20.47 8.77 -22.89
CA PRO A 197 20.94 8.67 -21.50
C PRO A 197 20.08 9.48 -20.53
N ALA A 198 19.28 10.42 -21.03
CA ALA A 198 18.34 11.19 -20.24
C ALA A 198 17.06 10.41 -19.88
N TRP A 199 16.91 9.16 -20.33
CA TRP A 199 15.73 8.35 -20.10
C TRP A 199 16.01 7.21 -19.11
N THR A 200 15.15 7.08 -18.10
CA THR A 200 15.12 5.93 -17.19
C THR A 200 13.84 5.15 -17.42
N SER A 201 13.94 3.91 -17.90
CA SER A 201 12.78 3.04 -18.11
C SER A 201 12.18 2.57 -16.78
N ALA A 202 10.84 2.56 -16.70
CA ALA A 202 10.13 1.93 -15.59
C ALA A 202 10.44 0.43 -15.57
N TYR A 203 10.70 -0.10 -14.37
CA TYR A 203 11.07 -1.51 -14.20
C TYR A 203 9.87 -2.36 -13.79
N THR A 204 9.87 -3.62 -14.25
CA THR A 204 8.91 -4.62 -13.78
C THR A 204 9.61 -5.89 -13.38
N LEU A 205 9.07 -6.55 -12.36
CA LEU A 205 9.36 -7.93 -12.04
C LEU A 205 8.46 -8.84 -12.91
N PRO A 206 8.87 -10.09 -13.17
CA PRO A 206 8.00 -11.06 -13.83
C PRO A 206 6.64 -11.18 -13.12
N GLY A 207 5.60 -11.58 -13.85
CA GLY A 207 4.31 -11.89 -13.22
C GLY A 207 4.48 -12.95 -12.12
N LEU A 208 3.70 -12.84 -11.04
CA LEU A 208 3.82 -13.72 -9.88
C LEU A 208 3.56 -15.19 -10.24
N VAL A 209 2.72 -15.44 -11.25
CA VAL A 209 2.49 -16.76 -11.84
C VAL A 209 2.70 -16.70 -13.36
N PRO A 210 3.01 -17.83 -14.02
CA PRO A 210 3.11 -17.87 -15.48
C PRO A 210 1.85 -17.31 -16.14
N GLY A 211 2.03 -16.43 -17.13
CA GLY A 211 0.94 -15.78 -17.85
C GLY A 211 0.29 -14.58 -17.15
N ALA A 212 0.63 -14.29 -15.89
CA ALA A 212 0.20 -13.06 -15.23
C ALA A 212 0.94 -11.83 -15.76
N ALA A 213 0.30 -10.66 -15.64
CA ALA A 213 0.92 -9.39 -15.98
C ALA A 213 2.22 -9.16 -15.16
N PRO A 214 3.24 -8.52 -15.74
CA PRO A 214 4.42 -8.10 -15.00
C PRO A 214 4.06 -7.24 -13.80
N MET A 215 4.80 -7.40 -12.70
CA MET A 215 4.58 -6.65 -11.46
C MET A 215 5.42 -5.37 -11.49
N PRO A 216 4.81 -4.17 -11.53
CA PRO A 216 5.56 -2.91 -11.48
C PRO A 216 6.40 -2.80 -10.22
N LEU A 217 7.67 -2.43 -10.40
CA LEU A 217 8.55 -2.01 -9.32
C LEU A 217 8.65 -0.48 -9.42
N ASP A 218 7.81 0.21 -8.67
CA ASP A 218 7.58 1.65 -8.84
C ASP A 218 8.59 2.48 -8.05
N ASP A 219 9.76 2.67 -8.65
CA ASP A 219 10.87 3.48 -8.12
C ASP A 219 10.86 4.93 -8.64
N LEU A 220 9.94 5.30 -9.53
CA LEU A 220 9.95 6.60 -10.22
C LEU A 220 8.81 7.55 -9.81
N ASP A 221 7.64 7.03 -9.40
CA ASP A 221 6.48 7.89 -9.15
C ASP A 221 6.73 8.92 -8.01
N PRO A 222 6.42 10.22 -8.20
CA PRO A 222 6.72 11.25 -7.21
C PRO A 222 5.85 11.18 -5.94
N TYR A 223 4.74 10.43 -5.97
CA TYR A 223 3.82 10.24 -4.85
C TYR A 223 4.04 8.92 -4.10
N ARG A 224 5.15 8.23 -4.40
CA ARG A 224 5.57 6.98 -3.73
C ARG A 224 6.02 7.17 -2.27
N VAL A 225 6.28 8.41 -1.86
CA VAL A 225 6.74 8.75 -0.50
C VAL A 225 5.53 8.90 0.42
N PRO A 226 5.33 8.02 1.42
CA PRO A 226 4.26 8.20 2.39
C PRO A 226 4.55 9.45 3.25
N PRO A 227 3.50 10.12 3.79
CA PRO A 227 3.69 11.15 4.80
C PRO A 227 4.58 10.61 5.94
N ARG A 228 5.66 11.32 6.28
CA ARG A 228 6.58 10.88 7.34
C ARG A 228 5.86 10.83 8.69
N GLU A 229 5.60 9.62 9.19
CA GLU A 229 5.27 9.44 10.60
C GLU A 229 6.56 9.51 11.43
N PRO A 230 6.63 10.31 12.50
CA PRO A 230 7.78 10.30 13.38
C PRO A 230 7.82 8.97 14.17
N GLY A 231 8.90 8.22 14.06
CA GLY A 231 9.14 7.05 14.91
C GLY A 231 10.15 6.05 14.33
N PRO A 232 10.71 5.15 15.17
CA PRO A 232 11.73 4.18 14.75
C PRO A 232 11.18 3.07 13.84
N TYR A 233 9.89 3.10 13.53
CA TYR A 233 9.17 2.10 12.75
C TYR A 233 8.48 2.67 11.51
N ALA A 234 8.70 3.96 11.22
CA ALA A 234 8.19 4.58 10.01
C ALA A 234 8.93 4.03 8.79
N LEU A 235 8.24 4.02 7.66
CA LEU A 235 8.88 3.81 6.37
C LEU A 235 9.93 4.91 6.15
N SER A 236 11.10 4.53 5.64
CA SER A 236 12.12 5.48 5.19
C SER A 236 11.68 6.22 3.92
N GLY A 237 12.61 6.99 3.35
CA GLY A 237 12.46 7.49 2.00
C GLY A 237 12.38 6.38 0.94
N PRO A 238 11.99 6.75 -0.29
CA PRO A 238 12.04 5.84 -1.42
C PRO A 238 13.47 5.43 -1.72
N ALA A 239 13.67 4.20 -2.19
CA ALA A 239 14.97 3.75 -2.67
C ALA A 239 15.12 4.04 -4.17
N ASP A 240 16.26 4.61 -4.56
CA ASP A 240 16.69 4.66 -5.95
C ASP A 240 17.39 3.35 -6.29
N LEU A 241 16.93 2.64 -7.33
CA LEU A 241 17.41 1.29 -7.62
C LEU A 241 18.47 1.24 -8.70
N ASP A 242 19.66 0.76 -8.32
CA ASP A 242 20.69 0.36 -9.29
C ASP A 242 20.42 -1.04 -9.90
N ASP A 243 21.23 -1.43 -10.88
CA ASP A 243 21.13 -2.75 -11.51
C ASP A 243 21.35 -3.91 -10.53
N ALA A 244 22.19 -3.73 -9.52
CA ALA A 244 22.45 -4.76 -8.52
C ALA A 244 21.24 -4.95 -7.59
N GLU A 245 20.50 -3.88 -7.31
CA GLU A 245 19.26 -3.87 -6.54
C GLU A 245 18.11 -4.47 -7.30
N ARG A 246 17.93 -4.09 -8.57
CA ARG A 246 16.96 -4.71 -9.48
C ARG A 246 17.18 -6.23 -9.56
N LYS A 247 18.44 -6.67 -9.66
CA LYS A 247 18.81 -8.09 -9.60
C LYS A 247 18.49 -8.74 -8.24
N ARG A 248 18.65 -8.03 -7.11
CA ARG A 248 18.26 -8.53 -5.78
C ARG A 248 16.75 -8.75 -5.70
N TRP A 249 15.97 -7.76 -6.12
CA TRP A 249 14.51 -7.86 -6.21
C TRP A 249 14.07 -9.04 -7.05
N LEU A 250 14.62 -9.18 -8.26
CA LEU A 250 14.31 -10.30 -9.15
C LEU A 250 14.59 -11.66 -8.49
N ARG A 251 15.76 -11.83 -7.86
CA ARG A 251 16.11 -13.11 -7.20
C ARG A 251 15.15 -13.47 -6.07
N THR A 252 14.78 -12.51 -5.23
CA THR A 252 13.84 -12.75 -4.14
C THR A 252 12.43 -13.00 -4.68
N TRP A 253 11.99 -12.23 -5.68
CA TRP A 253 10.67 -12.34 -6.29
C TRP A 253 10.41 -13.70 -6.92
N SER A 254 11.36 -14.23 -7.71
CA SER A 254 11.18 -15.47 -8.49
C SER A 254 10.81 -16.71 -7.66
N GLY A 255 11.16 -16.77 -6.38
CA GLY A 255 10.80 -17.88 -5.49
C GLY A 255 9.48 -17.69 -4.72
N THR A 256 8.90 -16.49 -4.76
CA THR A 256 7.85 -16.06 -3.82
C THR A 256 6.54 -16.80 -4.02
N ALA A 257 6.13 -17.02 -5.28
CA ALA A 257 4.88 -17.71 -5.58
C ALA A 257 4.88 -19.17 -5.11
N ALA A 258 6.00 -19.89 -5.25
CA ALA A 258 6.13 -21.24 -4.73
C ALA A 258 5.96 -21.27 -3.22
N VAL A 259 6.55 -20.31 -2.51
CA VAL A 259 6.40 -20.19 -1.07
C VAL A 259 4.95 -19.87 -0.67
N LEU A 260 4.28 -18.94 -1.36
CA LEU A 260 2.87 -18.62 -1.10
C LEU A 260 1.97 -19.86 -1.18
N ARG A 261 2.16 -20.73 -2.18
CA ARG A 261 1.40 -21.98 -2.32
C ARG A 261 1.54 -22.89 -1.10
N THR A 262 2.74 -23.02 -0.55
CA THR A 262 2.98 -23.84 0.65
C THR A 262 2.25 -23.30 1.89
N GLY A 263 1.89 -22.01 1.89
CA GLY A 263 1.10 -21.37 2.94
C GLY A 263 -0.41 -21.39 2.73
N GLY A 264 -0.90 -22.16 1.74
CA GLY A 264 -2.31 -22.29 1.37
C GLY A 264 -2.63 -21.65 0.02
N ALA A 265 -3.42 -22.33 -0.82
CA ALA A 265 -3.76 -21.88 -2.18
C ALA A 265 -4.36 -20.47 -2.23
N GLY A 266 -5.16 -20.10 -1.22
CA GLY A 266 -5.75 -18.77 -1.10
C GLY A 266 -4.72 -17.65 -1.05
N ARG A 267 -3.52 -17.85 -0.49
CA ARG A 267 -2.51 -16.78 -0.35
C ARG A 267 -1.93 -16.32 -1.69
N LEU A 268 -1.76 -17.25 -2.63
CA LEU A 268 -1.31 -16.90 -3.97
C LEU A 268 -2.42 -16.19 -4.76
N ALA A 269 -3.67 -16.66 -4.63
CA ALA A 269 -4.83 -16.02 -5.26
C ALA A 269 -5.05 -14.59 -4.73
N GLU A 270 -4.97 -14.39 -3.42
CA GLU A 270 -5.01 -13.08 -2.78
C GLU A 270 -3.94 -12.14 -3.34
N ALA A 271 -2.68 -12.59 -3.43
CA ALA A 271 -1.60 -11.79 -3.99
C ALA A 271 -1.84 -11.43 -5.46
N GLY A 272 -2.34 -12.38 -6.27
CA GLY A 272 -2.67 -12.12 -7.67
C GLY A 272 -3.86 -11.16 -7.86
N ALA A 273 -4.81 -11.14 -6.94
CA ALA A 273 -6.01 -10.29 -7.02
C ALA A 273 -5.78 -8.86 -6.49
N LEU A 274 -4.95 -8.71 -5.44
CA LEU A 274 -4.83 -7.46 -4.70
C LEU A 274 -3.55 -6.67 -4.99
N LEU A 275 -2.43 -7.34 -5.30
CA LEU A 275 -1.16 -6.66 -5.50
C LEU A 275 -1.11 -6.02 -6.90
N ARG A 276 -0.85 -4.72 -6.96
CA ARG A 276 -0.81 -3.92 -8.20
C ARG A 276 0.56 -3.32 -8.48
N CYS A 277 1.35 -3.02 -7.45
CA CYS A 277 2.75 -2.61 -7.58
C CYS A 277 3.53 -2.88 -6.29
N VAL A 278 4.86 -2.92 -6.43
CA VAL A 278 5.80 -2.87 -5.31
C VAL A 278 6.55 -1.56 -5.38
N VAL A 279 6.55 -0.80 -4.30
CA VAL A 279 7.28 0.46 -4.16
C VAL A 279 8.54 0.18 -3.32
N PRO A 280 9.74 0.30 -3.90
CA PRO A 280 10.99 0.08 -3.17
C PRO A 280 11.25 1.17 -2.13
N MET A 281 11.50 0.76 -0.89
CA MET A 281 11.82 1.66 0.21
C MET A 281 13.24 1.42 0.74
N GLU A 282 13.87 2.47 1.24
CA GLU A 282 15.12 2.34 1.98
C GLU A 282 14.90 1.66 3.34
N LEU A 283 15.97 1.14 3.93
CA LEU A 283 15.93 0.69 5.31
C LEU A 283 16.02 1.89 6.27
N PRO A 284 15.29 1.90 7.39
CA PRO A 284 15.44 2.94 8.41
C PRO A 284 16.87 3.00 8.95
N PRO A 285 17.45 4.20 9.15
CA PRO A 285 18.74 4.34 9.81
C PRO A 285 18.74 3.63 11.17
N GLY A 286 19.73 2.76 11.40
CA GLY A 286 19.84 1.97 12.63
C GLY A 286 19.00 0.68 12.66
N ALA A 287 18.18 0.40 11.63
CA ALA A 287 17.65 -0.94 11.43
C ALA A 287 18.82 -1.88 11.11
N GLY A 288 19.11 -2.84 11.99
CA GLY A 288 20.13 -3.85 11.70
C GLY A 288 19.79 -4.57 10.38
N ARG A 289 20.80 -5.03 9.63
CA ARG A 289 20.68 -5.67 8.29
C ARG A 289 19.68 -6.84 8.16
N ARG A 290 19.07 -7.28 9.27
CA ARG A 290 18.07 -8.36 9.36
C ARG A 290 16.63 -7.87 9.56
N ALA A 291 16.40 -6.58 9.80
CA ALA A 291 15.07 -6.00 9.95
C ALA A 291 14.63 -5.42 8.60
N GLY A 292 13.74 -6.12 7.90
CA GLY A 292 13.04 -5.53 6.75
C GLY A 292 12.04 -4.47 7.22
N CYS A 293 11.71 -3.52 6.35
CA CYS A 293 10.65 -2.55 6.56
C CYS A 293 9.59 -2.73 5.47
N SER A 294 8.32 -2.78 5.88
CA SER A 294 7.19 -2.83 4.97
C SER A 294 6.02 -2.05 5.54
N GLY A 295 5.13 -1.62 4.65
CA GLY A 295 3.88 -1.00 5.02
C GLY A 295 2.94 -0.87 3.83
N THR A 296 1.72 -0.48 4.14
CA THR A 296 0.68 -0.11 3.18
C THR A 296 0.25 1.31 3.44
N VAL A 297 -0.11 2.01 2.37
CA VAL A 297 -0.71 3.34 2.45
C VAL A 297 -2.18 3.17 2.08
N ARG A 298 -3.08 3.62 2.95
CA ARG A 298 -4.53 3.44 2.77
C ARG A 298 -4.99 4.00 1.43
N GLU A 299 -4.49 5.17 1.03
CA GLU A 299 -4.84 5.79 -0.23
C GLU A 299 -4.29 5.02 -1.45
N ALA A 300 -3.25 4.19 -1.29
CA ALA A 300 -2.60 3.45 -2.37
C ALA A 300 -2.96 1.96 -2.36
N PHE A 301 -4.26 1.66 -2.46
CA PHE A 301 -4.76 0.28 -2.51
C PHE A 301 -4.02 -0.59 -3.54
N GLY A 302 -3.44 -1.70 -3.08
CA GLY A 302 -2.67 -2.64 -3.90
C GLY A 302 -1.18 -2.29 -4.06
N ALA A 303 -0.69 -1.18 -3.49
CA ALA A 303 0.74 -0.90 -3.39
C ALA A 303 1.36 -1.58 -2.17
N LEU A 304 2.45 -2.32 -2.39
CA LEU A 304 3.32 -2.81 -1.33
C LEU A 304 4.54 -1.91 -1.21
N LEU A 305 4.66 -1.15 -0.13
CA LEU A 305 5.88 -0.38 0.15
C LEU A 305 6.80 -1.27 0.99
N CYS A 306 7.98 -1.63 0.48
CA CYS A 306 8.95 -2.36 1.30
C CYS A 306 10.40 -2.25 0.84
N SER A 307 11.31 -2.44 1.78
CA SER A 307 12.71 -2.73 1.51
C SER A 307 12.84 -4.11 0.87
N VAL A 308 13.87 -4.32 0.04
CA VAL A 308 14.12 -5.61 -0.61
C VAL A 308 14.17 -6.77 0.40
N PRO A 309 13.27 -7.76 0.31
CA PRO A 309 13.30 -8.88 1.25
C PRO A 309 14.52 -9.78 1.01
N LEU A 310 15.08 -10.32 2.10
CA LEU A 310 16.32 -11.12 2.06
C LEU A 310 16.14 -12.50 1.41
N THR A 311 14.93 -13.05 1.45
CA THR A 311 14.61 -14.39 0.93
C THR A 311 13.20 -14.43 0.35
N PRO A 312 12.89 -15.39 -0.54
CA PRO A 312 11.52 -15.61 -1.01
C PRO A 312 10.52 -15.88 0.13
N VAL A 313 10.99 -16.49 1.22
CA VAL A 313 10.19 -16.70 2.44
C VAL A 313 9.83 -15.40 3.13
N ALA A 314 10.80 -14.49 3.26
CA ALA A 314 10.56 -13.16 3.80
C ALA A 314 9.61 -12.37 2.89
N CYS A 315 9.81 -12.41 1.56
CA CYS A 315 8.93 -11.74 0.60
C CYS A 315 7.48 -12.25 0.68
N ALA A 316 7.29 -13.58 0.70
CA ALA A 316 5.95 -14.17 0.85
C ALA A 316 5.29 -13.79 2.19
N ALA A 317 6.04 -13.78 3.29
CA ALA A 317 5.52 -13.35 4.59
C ALA A 317 5.14 -11.86 4.59
N THR A 318 5.97 -10.99 3.99
CA THR A 318 5.67 -9.57 3.81
C THR A 318 4.39 -9.39 2.98
N LEU A 319 4.23 -10.12 1.87
CA LEU A 319 2.99 -10.08 1.08
C LEU A 319 1.76 -10.49 1.90
N VAL A 320 1.84 -11.62 2.63
CA VAL A 320 0.72 -12.07 3.47
C VAL A 320 0.34 -11.01 4.50
N HIS A 321 1.34 -10.40 5.16
CA HIS A 321 1.16 -9.37 6.18
C HIS A 321 0.50 -8.11 5.59
N GLU A 322 1.11 -7.52 4.57
CA GLU A 322 0.68 -6.24 4.01
C GLU A 322 -0.64 -6.35 3.24
N LEU A 323 -0.94 -7.50 2.63
CA LEU A 323 -2.24 -7.72 2.00
C LEU A 323 -3.37 -7.83 3.04
N GLN A 324 -3.09 -8.24 4.28
CA GLN A 324 -4.11 -8.13 5.35
C GLN A 324 -4.41 -6.67 5.67
N HIS A 325 -3.39 -5.81 5.79
CA HIS A 325 -3.61 -4.39 5.99
C HIS A 325 -4.41 -3.78 4.83
N THR A 326 -4.07 -4.15 3.58
CA THR A 326 -4.84 -3.75 2.39
C THR A 326 -6.31 -4.19 2.49
N LYS A 327 -6.59 -5.46 2.84
CA LYS A 327 -7.97 -5.96 2.98
C LYS A 327 -8.74 -5.25 4.08
N LEU A 328 -8.13 -5.06 5.25
CA LEU A 328 -8.77 -4.41 6.38
C LEU A 328 -9.01 -2.92 6.13
N ALA A 329 -8.05 -2.23 5.48
CA ALA A 329 -8.22 -0.83 5.09
C ALA A 329 -9.41 -0.65 4.13
N ALA A 330 -9.53 -1.52 3.10
CA ALA A 330 -10.67 -1.50 2.18
C ALA A 330 -11.99 -1.85 2.89
N LEU A 331 -12.00 -2.88 3.75
CA LEU A 331 -13.19 -3.23 4.53
C LEU A 331 -13.65 -2.06 5.42
N SER A 332 -12.73 -1.41 6.13
CA SER A 332 -13.01 -0.26 7.00
C SER A 332 -13.49 0.99 6.24
N GLU A 333 -13.35 1.03 4.91
CA GLU A 333 -13.99 2.05 4.06
C GLU A 333 -15.43 1.73 3.67
N MET A 334 -15.79 0.45 3.71
CA MET A 334 -17.11 -0.04 3.37
C MET A 334 -18.02 -0.16 4.59
N VAL A 335 -17.47 -0.48 5.75
CA VAL A 335 -18.22 -0.67 7.00
C VAL A 335 -17.41 -0.19 8.21
N GLU A 336 -18.07 0.57 9.10
CA GLU A 336 -17.47 0.99 10.37
C GLU A 336 -17.35 -0.22 11.31
N LEU A 337 -16.12 -0.63 11.64
CA LEU A 337 -15.86 -1.77 12.54
C LEU A 337 -15.80 -1.36 14.02
N HIS A 338 -15.35 -0.14 14.32
CA HIS A 338 -15.27 0.36 15.70
C HIS A 338 -15.34 1.88 15.77
N ARG A 339 -15.55 2.40 16.98
CA ARG A 339 -15.59 3.83 17.31
C ARG A 339 -14.51 4.27 18.31
N ALA A 340 -13.55 3.39 18.57
CA ALA A 340 -12.45 3.67 19.48
C ALA A 340 -11.62 4.88 19.02
N GLY A 341 -11.32 5.78 19.97
CA GLY A 341 -10.51 6.96 19.72
C GLY A 341 -9.01 6.66 19.50
N PRO A 342 -8.21 7.69 19.17
CA PRO A 342 -6.79 7.54 18.80
C PRO A 342 -5.84 7.32 19.98
N VAL A 343 -6.36 7.18 21.20
CA VAL A 343 -5.54 7.08 22.42
C VAL A 343 -4.74 5.79 22.43
N ALA A 344 -3.41 5.92 22.44
CA ALA A 344 -2.49 4.80 22.49
C ALA A 344 -2.41 4.21 23.91
N ARG A 345 -3.15 3.13 24.18
CA ARG A 345 -3.23 2.50 25.51
C ARG A 345 -3.13 0.98 25.50
N TYR A 346 -3.26 0.35 24.33
CA TYR A 346 -3.33 -1.09 24.18
C TYR A 346 -1.94 -1.71 24.05
N PHE A 347 -1.78 -2.91 24.60
CA PHE A 347 -0.55 -3.70 24.48
C PHE A 347 -0.54 -4.46 23.15
N ALA A 348 0.53 -4.32 22.37
CA ALA A 348 0.74 -5.01 21.09
C ALA A 348 2.03 -5.86 21.15
N PRO A 349 1.95 -7.20 21.16
CA PRO A 349 3.07 -8.08 21.51
C PRO A 349 4.18 -8.23 20.46
N TRP A 350 4.19 -7.39 19.42
CA TRP A 350 5.28 -7.23 18.44
C TRP A 350 6.08 -5.94 18.64
N ARG A 351 5.69 -5.06 19.57
CA ARG A 351 6.43 -3.83 19.91
C ARG A 351 6.18 -3.40 21.36
N ALA A 352 7.07 -2.60 21.92
CA ALA A 352 6.99 -2.20 23.33
C ALA A 352 6.22 -0.89 23.57
N ASP A 353 5.89 -0.12 22.52
CA ASP A 353 5.08 1.10 22.62
C ASP A 353 3.56 0.79 22.68
N PRO A 354 2.78 1.54 23.48
CA PRO A 354 1.33 1.45 23.47
C PRO A 354 0.74 1.76 22.09
N ARG A 355 -0.37 1.10 21.74
CA ARG A 355 -1.05 1.28 20.45
C ARG A 355 -2.47 1.83 20.61
N PRO A 356 -2.96 2.64 19.66
CA PRO A 356 -4.38 2.90 19.54
C PRO A 356 -5.11 1.60 19.15
N TYR A 357 -6.44 1.58 19.34
CA TYR A 357 -7.25 0.39 19.05
C TYR A 357 -7.10 -0.07 17.60
N GLU A 358 -7.21 0.85 16.63
CA GLU A 358 -7.00 0.59 15.20
C GLU A 358 -5.64 -0.06 14.96
N GLY A 359 -4.58 0.47 15.59
CA GLY A 359 -3.23 -0.06 15.47
C GLY A 359 -3.04 -1.45 16.09
N LEU A 360 -3.86 -1.83 17.09
CA LEU A 360 -3.90 -3.19 17.64
C LEU A 360 -4.68 -4.12 16.70
N LEU A 361 -5.85 -3.69 16.21
CA LEU A 361 -6.69 -4.46 15.29
C LEU A 361 -5.93 -4.83 14.02
N GLN A 362 -5.33 -3.84 13.37
CA GLN A 362 -4.49 -4.01 12.17
C GLN A 362 -3.38 -5.04 12.41
N GLY A 363 -2.62 -4.89 13.50
CA GLY A 363 -1.52 -5.80 13.78
C GLY A 363 -1.97 -7.22 14.13
N THR A 364 -3.03 -7.37 14.95
CA THR A 364 -3.57 -8.70 15.29
C THR A 364 -4.09 -9.41 14.04
N TYR A 365 -4.77 -8.69 13.15
CA TYR A 365 -5.29 -9.22 11.89
C TYR A 365 -4.18 -9.74 10.97
N ALA A 366 -3.11 -8.96 10.77
CA ALA A 366 -1.96 -9.38 9.98
C ALA A 366 -1.19 -10.57 10.61
N HIS A 367 -1.00 -10.57 11.94
CA HIS A 367 -0.31 -11.67 12.62
C HIS A 367 -1.13 -12.97 12.63
N LEU A 368 -2.46 -12.89 12.68
CA LEU A 368 -3.33 -14.07 12.53
C LEU A 368 -3.16 -14.72 11.15
N ALA A 369 -3.07 -13.92 10.09
CA ALA A 369 -2.82 -14.45 8.75
C ALA A 369 -1.43 -15.09 8.62
N LEU A 370 -0.42 -14.49 9.26
CA LEU A 370 0.93 -15.05 9.35
C LEU A 370 0.96 -16.36 10.13
N ALA A 371 0.21 -16.47 11.23
CA ALA A 371 0.10 -17.71 11.99
C ALA A 371 -0.42 -18.84 11.09
N GLY A 372 -1.54 -18.64 10.40
CA GLY A 372 -2.09 -19.64 9.47
C GLY A 372 -1.16 -19.95 8.28
N PHE A 373 -0.48 -18.93 7.74
CA PHE A 373 0.51 -19.11 6.69
C PHE A 373 1.68 -19.99 7.14
N PHE A 374 2.32 -19.67 8.26
CA PHE A 374 3.47 -20.43 8.74
C PHE A 374 3.11 -21.82 9.26
N GLN A 375 1.92 -22.01 9.84
CA GLN A 375 1.45 -23.34 10.26
C GLN A 375 1.31 -24.26 9.05
N ARG A 376 0.59 -23.85 8.00
CA ARG A 376 0.44 -24.65 6.78
C ARG A 376 1.78 -24.95 6.11
N ARG A 377 2.71 -24.00 6.13
CA ARG A 377 4.09 -24.23 5.66
C ARG A 377 4.84 -25.24 6.51
N ALA A 378 4.69 -25.20 7.83
CA ALA A 378 5.34 -26.15 8.72
C ALA A 378 4.78 -27.57 8.54
N LEU A 379 3.47 -27.69 8.32
CA LEU A 379 2.77 -28.96 8.08
C LEU A 379 3.08 -29.58 6.71
N THR A 380 3.33 -28.76 5.69
CA THR A 380 3.64 -29.23 4.32
C THR A 380 5.14 -29.46 4.07
N ALA A 381 6.00 -28.89 4.92
CA ALA A 381 7.44 -29.03 4.79
C ALA A 381 7.93 -30.40 5.31
N ASP A 382 9.06 -30.84 4.78
CA ASP A 382 9.87 -31.91 5.40
C ASP A 382 10.10 -31.57 6.89
N PRO A 383 9.82 -32.51 7.83
CA PRO A 383 10.05 -32.30 9.25
C PRO A 383 11.43 -31.70 9.57
N ALA A 384 12.49 -32.11 8.86
CA ALA A 384 13.86 -31.60 9.06
C ALA A 384 14.02 -30.12 8.72
N ARG A 385 13.12 -29.55 7.91
CA ARG A 385 13.15 -28.16 7.42
C ARG A 385 12.01 -27.30 7.99
N SER A 386 11.10 -27.90 8.76
CA SER A 386 9.89 -27.26 9.30
C SER A 386 10.15 -26.32 10.49
N GLY A 387 11.28 -26.47 11.20
CA GLY A 387 11.53 -25.79 12.47
C GLY A 387 11.46 -24.26 12.42
N ALA A 388 11.91 -23.63 11.33
CA ALA A 388 11.80 -22.18 11.16
C ALA A 388 10.34 -21.72 10.98
N ALA A 389 9.51 -22.52 10.28
CA ALA A 389 8.09 -22.25 10.12
C ALA A 389 7.32 -22.48 11.43
N TRP A 390 7.62 -23.56 12.16
CA TRP A 390 7.07 -23.81 13.50
C TRP A 390 7.39 -22.68 14.48
N ALA A 391 8.63 -22.18 14.47
CA ALA A 391 9.02 -21.04 15.31
C ALA A 391 8.23 -19.77 15.00
N GLN A 392 7.98 -19.49 13.72
CA GLN A 392 7.19 -18.31 13.31
C GLN A 392 5.69 -18.48 13.63
N TYR A 393 5.13 -19.67 13.39
CA TYR A 393 3.76 -19.98 13.77
C TYR A 393 3.56 -19.82 15.29
N ALA A 394 4.39 -20.46 16.12
CA ALA A 394 4.31 -20.36 17.56
C ALA A 394 4.36 -18.90 18.06
N ARG A 395 5.27 -18.10 17.48
CA ARG A 395 5.40 -16.67 17.80
C ARG A 395 4.13 -15.90 17.46
N CYS A 396 3.66 -15.99 16.21
CA CYS A 396 2.46 -15.28 15.79
C CYS A 396 1.24 -15.73 16.60
N GLN A 397 1.14 -17.02 16.90
CA GLN A 397 0.02 -17.57 17.66
C GLN A 397 -0.04 -17.04 19.10
N ALA A 398 1.11 -16.98 19.79
CA ALA A 398 1.21 -16.39 21.12
C ALA A 398 0.92 -14.88 21.10
N GLN A 399 1.40 -14.17 20.06
CA GLN A 399 1.15 -12.74 19.89
C GLN A 399 -0.34 -12.44 19.68
N VAL A 400 -1.01 -13.16 18.79
CA VAL A 400 -2.45 -12.99 18.57
C VAL A 400 -3.22 -13.30 19.85
N GLY A 401 -2.91 -14.40 20.52
CA GLY A 401 -3.57 -14.79 21.78
C GLY A 401 -3.41 -13.75 22.90
N ALA A 402 -2.31 -13.02 22.93
CA ALA A 402 -2.08 -11.97 23.92
C ALA A 402 -2.75 -10.62 23.59
N ALA A 403 -3.12 -10.39 22.32
CA ALA A 403 -3.72 -9.15 21.83
C ALA A 403 -5.24 -9.24 21.67
N LEU A 404 -5.74 -10.39 21.23
CA LEU A 404 -7.14 -10.59 20.85
C LEU A 404 -8.15 -10.36 21.98
N PRO A 405 -7.90 -10.74 23.26
CA PRO A 405 -8.84 -10.46 24.35
C PRO A 405 -9.14 -8.97 24.53
N ALA A 406 -8.15 -8.10 24.31
CA ALA A 406 -8.34 -6.65 24.42
C ALA A 406 -9.18 -6.08 23.27
N LEU A 407 -9.12 -6.69 22.08
CA LEU A 407 -10.00 -6.35 20.97
C LEU A 407 -11.42 -6.84 21.24
N ALA A 408 -11.56 -8.11 21.63
CA ALA A 408 -12.86 -8.74 21.85
C ALA A 408 -13.66 -8.09 22.99
N GLY A 409 -12.98 -7.70 24.07
CA GLY A 409 -13.60 -7.04 25.23
C GLY A 409 -13.89 -5.54 25.05
N SER A 410 -13.64 -4.97 23.87
CA SER A 410 -13.86 -3.53 23.64
C SER A 410 -15.34 -3.19 23.44
N SER A 411 -15.86 -2.28 24.25
CA SER A 411 -17.20 -1.69 24.08
C SER A 411 -17.32 -0.80 22.85
N ASP A 412 -16.20 -0.45 22.21
CA ASP A 412 -16.17 0.44 21.05
C ASP A 412 -16.45 -0.29 19.73
N LEU A 413 -16.58 -1.61 19.74
CA LEU A 413 -16.91 -2.41 18.56
C LEU A 413 -18.35 -2.12 18.07
N THR A 414 -18.52 -1.96 16.76
CA THR A 414 -19.86 -1.99 16.15
C THR A 414 -20.36 -3.44 16.04
N ALA A 415 -21.63 -3.65 15.66
CA ALA A 415 -22.15 -4.99 15.42
C ALA A 415 -21.35 -5.76 14.33
N ALA A 416 -20.93 -5.06 13.27
CA ALA A 416 -20.09 -5.64 12.23
C ALA A 416 -18.67 -5.94 12.76
N GLY A 417 -18.07 -5.01 13.51
CA GLY A 417 -16.76 -5.25 14.11
C GLY A 417 -16.75 -6.37 15.15
N ARG A 418 -17.83 -6.55 15.91
CA ARG A 418 -18.01 -7.67 16.83
C ARG A 418 -17.93 -9.00 16.09
N ARG A 419 -18.74 -9.18 15.04
CA ARG A 419 -18.71 -10.37 14.17
C ARG A 419 -17.33 -10.60 13.56
N PHE A 420 -16.69 -9.54 13.06
CA PHE A 420 -15.35 -9.62 12.48
C PHE A 420 -14.30 -10.12 13.49
N VAL A 421 -14.29 -9.55 14.71
CA VAL A 421 -13.35 -9.96 15.77
C VAL A 421 -13.67 -11.36 16.30
N ASP A 422 -14.93 -11.77 16.31
CA ASP A 422 -15.33 -13.14 16.68
C ASP A 422 -14.84 -14.18 15.67
N GLU A 423 -14.89 -13.86 14.37
CA GLU A 423 -14.30 -14.70 13.34
C GLU A 423 -12.77 -14.77 13.43
N MET A 424 -12.13 -13.68 13.86
CA MET A 424 -10.69 -13.71 14.19
C MET A 424 -10.41 -14.63 15.38
N ALA A 425 -11.23 -14.59 16.42
CA ALA A 425 -11.12 -15.48 17.60
C ALA A 425 -11.33 -16.94 17.23
N ALA A 426 -12.41 -17.25 16.50
CA ALA A 426 -12.66 -18.60 16.02
C ALA A 426 -11.53 -19.11 15.10
N ALA A 427 -10.95 -18.25 14.26
CA ALA A 427 -9.79 -18.62 13.44
C ALA A 427 -8.54 -18.89 14.28
N HIS A 428 -8.28 -18.08 15.31
CA HIS A 428 -7.18 -18.28 16.26
C HIS A 428 -7.30 -19.60 17.02
N GLU A 429 -8.52 -19.95 17.45
CA GLU A 429 -8.83 -21.21 18.13
C GLU A 429 -8.64 -22.42 17.21
N ARG A 430 -9.14 -22.37 15.97
CA ARG A 430 -8.92 -23.44 14.98
C ARG A 430 -7.44 -23.70 14.69
N LEU A 431 -6.62 -22.65 14.64
CA LEU A 431 -5.17 -22.82 14.49
C LEU A 431 -4.60 -23.59 15.69
N ALA A 432 -5.08 -23.33 16.91
CA ALA A 432 -4.60 -23.97 18.13
C ALA A 432 -4.86 -25.48 18.20
N GLU A 433 -5.78 -26.03 17.39
CA GLU A 433 -6.01 -27.48 17.25
C GLU A 433 -4.79 -28.23 16.73
N HIS A 434 -3.90 -27.56 15.99
CA HIS A 434 -2.63 -28.10 15.51
C HIS A 434 -1.46 -27.29 16.09
N PRO A 435 -1.09 -27.52 17.36
CA PRO A 435 -0.11 -26.70 18.06
C PRO A 435 1.31 -26.92 17.52
N ALA A 436 2.16 -25.90 17.67
CA ALA A 436 3.58 -26.05 17.43
C ALA A 436 4.23 -26.99 18.47
N PRO A 437 5.38 -27.62 18.14
CA PRO A 437 6.17 -28.35 19.13
C PRO A 437 6.45 -27.51 20.38
N ARG A 438 6.46 -28.17 21.55
CA ARG A 438 6.48 -27.53 22.88
C ARG A 438 7.59 -26.48 23.04
N ASP A 439 8.80 -26.77 22.55
CA ASP A 439 9.94 -25.86 22.65
C ASP A 439 9.71 -24.53 21.92
N HIS A 440 9.06 -24.56 20.75
CA HIS A 440 8.72 -23.35 20.01
C HIS A 440 7.66 -22.54 20.74
N THR A 441 6.65 -23.22 21.30
CA THR A 441 5.58 -22.60 22.10
C THR A 441 6.14 -21.92 23.35
N ALA A 442 6.99 -22.60 24.11
CA ALA A 442 7.61 -22.03 25.32
C ALA A 442 8.45 -20.78 24.99
N ARG A 443 9.26 -20.82 23.92
CA ARG A 443 10.05 -19.66 23.47
C ARG A 443 9.17 -18.49 23.02
N ALA A 444 8.03 -18.77 22.38
CA ALA A 444 7.09 -17.75 21.95
C ALA A 444 6.40 -17.06 23.14
N GLN A 445 6.00 -17.82 24.15
CA GLN A 445 5.43 -17.28 25.39
C GLN A 445 6.41 -16.38 26.13
N ALA A 446 7.65 -16.86 26.35
CA ALA A 446 8.70 -16.07 26.98
C ALA A 446 9.00 -14.76 26.21
N TYR A 447 8.95 -14.79 24.87
CA TYR A 447 9.08 -13.58 24.05
C TYR A 447 7.95 -12.57 24.34
N VAL A 448 6.69 -13.00 24.35
CA VAL A 448 5.54 -12.13 24.64
C VAL A 448 5.62 -11.53 26.04
N GLU A 449 6.01 -12.32 27.04
CA GLU A 449 6.23 -11.87 28.42
C GLU A 449 7.32 -10.79 28.49
N THR A 450 8.45 -11.00 27.78
CA THR A 450 9.54 -10.02 27.69
C THR A 450 9.07 -8.70 27.10
N VAL A 451 8.27 -8.75 26.02
CA VAL A 451 7.72 -7.53 25.39
C VAL A 451 6.71 -6.86 26.34
N ARG A 452 5.89 -7.63 27.06
CA ARG A 452 4.95 -7.11 28.06
C ARG A 452 5.63 -6.41 29.23
N ALA A 453 6.74 -6.95 29.73
CA ALA A 453 7.54 -6.32 30.77
C ALA A 453 8.04 -4.95 30.29
N ARG A 454 8.65 -4.88 29.10
CA ARG A 454 9.12 -3.63 28.49
C ARG A 454 8.02 -2.61 28.25
N TRP A 455 6.84 -3.05 27.83
CA TRP A 455 5.67 -2.17 27.66
C TRP A 455 5.19 -1.60 29.00
N THR A 456 5.21 -2.40 30.06
CA THR A 456 4.80 -1.98 31.40
C THR A 456 5.77 -0.94 31.98
N GLU A 457 7.08 -1.11 31.75
CA GLU A 457 8.11 -0.14 32.13
C GLU A 457 7.95 1.22 31.41
N ARG A 458 7.46 1.21 30.16
CA ARG A 458 7.27 2.40 29.33
C ARG A 458 5.94 3.12 29.54
N ARG A 459 4.99 2.51 30.25
CA ARG A 459 3.71 3.17 30.56
C ARG A 459 3.96 4.36 31.49
N PRO A 460 3.48 5.58 31.17
CA PRO A 460 3.45 6.65 32.15
C PRO A 460 2.66 6.15 33.37
N ARG A 461 3.24 6.29 34.58
CA ARG A 461 2.49 6.00 35.81
C ARG A 461 1.35 7.00 35.90
N ASP A 462 0.12 6.50 36.02
CA ASP A 462 -1.04 7.35 36.25
C ASP A 462 -0.90 8.06 37.61
N PRO A 463 -0.82 9.41 37.67
CA PRO A 463 -0.65 10.14 38.93
C PRO A 463 -1.80 9.95 39.91
N SER A 464 -2.99 9.51 39.44
CA SER A 464 -4.18 9.28 40.26
C SER A 464 -4.10 8.02 41.14
N ALA A 465 -3.22 7.07 40.85
CA ALA A 465 -3.15 5.80 41.59
C ALA A 465 -2.48 5.93 42.98
N GLY A 466 -1.88 7.09 43.30
CA GLY A 466 -1.15 7.32 44.56
C GLY A 466 -1.95 7.96 45.70
N ARG A 467 -3.19 8.43 45.49
CA ARG A 467 -3.97 9.19 46.49
C ARG A 467 -5.03 8.40 47.27
N ALA A 468 -4.99 7.07 47.23
CA ALA A 468 -5.90 6.22 47.99
C ALA A 468 -5.20 5.45 49.14
N ARG A 469 -4.41 6.16 49.97
CA ARG A 469 -4.05 5.72 51.34
C ARG A 469 -3.95 6.94 52.26
N GLY A 470 -5.06 7.63 52.46
CA GLY A 470 -5.21 8.53 53.60
C GLY A 470 -5.30 7.70 54.88
N ARG A 471 -4.33 7.87 55.78
CA ARG A 471 -4.40 7.36 57.16
C ARG A 471 -5.58 8.03 57.88
N PRO A 472 -6.37 7.31 58.70
CA PRO A 472 -7.28 7.96 59.63
C PRO A 472 -6.46 8.51 60.79
N THR A 473 -6.47 9.83 60.96
CA THR A 473 -6.04 10.50 62.20
C THR A 473 -7.23 10.54 63.16
N TYR A 474 -7.08 9.90 64.31
CA TYR A 474 -7.76 10.28 65.55
C TYR A 474 -6.98 11.41 66.21
#